data_AF-A0A6U9HKZ1-F1
#
_entry.id   AF-A0A6U9HKZ1-F1
#
_cell.length_a   1.000
_cell.length_b   1.000
_cell.length_c   1.000
_cell.angle_alpha   90.00
_cell.angle_beta   90.00
_cell.angle_gamma   90.00
#
_symmetry.space_group_name_H-M   'P 1'
#
loop_
_entity.id
_entity.type
_entity.pdbx_description
1 polymer ?
#
loop_
_entity_poly.entity_id
_entity_poly.type
_entity_poly.pdbx_seq_one_letter_code
_entity_poly.pdbx_strand_id
1 'polypeptide(L)'
;MHAVRRGQRSIFSVTAAFVAGVMLTLTAFLTMPMVVDLRQACTAAWSAELVPRPPTTATNTTTTPVSTTRTTTSSPLDRDGHPPVLYGHLHMAKTGGTSLNGDLACGFERVCGHKGYSYDAYQLEVRKAAGFSPYANYGRPHSGNYKHAEEDKIGYEDCDFISKEVNWAFWKQFQNWSIPLQLHVPCRKPIDLLMSMCNFRKFRFNCSRPAVAQVDYCSLVVGPSDGGDSQYWFDRWNRALRNATNTFVKCYRFEDQFTRYVPHMRSLLQKKRFPADFKFVKMNRKRKDECIYAPENAGLRASVVKYLLERWDYNQFCYECIGSEDDLFAK
;
A
#
# COMPACT_ATOMS: atom_id res chain seq x y z
N MET A 1 -50.13 31.70 -9.44
CA MET A 1 -50.96 31.53 -8.22
C MET A 1 -51.35 30.06 -8.12
N HIS A 2 -50.64 29.28 -7.29
CA HIS A 2 -51.11 27.98 -6.83
C HIS A 2 -50.56 27.77 -5.42
N ALA A 3 -51.43 27.99 -4.43
CA ALA A 3 -51.28 27.48 -3.09
C ALA A 3 -51.76 26.04 -3.06
N VAL A 4 -51.19 25.19 -2.18
CA VAL A 4 -51.90 24.17 -1.39
C VAL A 4 -50.93 23.44 -0.44
N ARG A 5 -51.22 23.65 0.85
CA ARG A 5 -51.16 22.75 2.03
C ARG A 5 -49.84 22.13 2.50
N ARG A 6 -49.36 22.70 3.62
CA ARG A 6 -48.52 22.05 4.64
C ARG A 6 -49.31 20.92 5.34
N GLY A 7 -48.70 19.74 5.45
CA GLY A 7 -49.17 18.65 6.29
C GLY A 7 -48.30 18.52 7.55
N GLN A 8 -48.90 18.75 8.71
CA GLN A 8 -48.42 18.31 10.03
C GLN A 8 -48.51 16.79 10.15
N ARG A 9 -47.57 16.19 10.90
CA ARG A 9 -47.64 14.93 11.68
C ARG A 9 -46.20 14.63 12.14
N SER A 10 -45.89 14.08 13.30
CA SER A 10 -46.58 13.85 14.56
C SER A 10 -45.45 13.54 15.54
N ILE A 11 -45.53 14.09 16.75
CA ILE A 11 -44.57 13.84 17.83
C ILE A 11 -44.85 12.42 18.35
N PHE A 12 -43.85 11.53 18.30
CA PHE A 12 -43.87 10.30 19.08
C PHE A 12 -42.83 10.41 20.20
N SER A 13 -43.37 10.60 21.40
CA SER A 13 -42.71 10.37 22.68
C SER A 13 -42.62 8.85 22.88
N VAL A 14 -41.41 8.33 23.10
CA VAL A 14 -41.23 6.97 23.62
C VAL A 14 -40.53 7.09 24.96
N THR A 15 -41.28 6.66 25.95
CA THR A 15 -41.01 6.58 27.38
C THR A 15 -39.80 5.72 27.73
N ALA A 16 -39.07 6.19 28.73
CA ALA A 16 -38.04 5.47 29.46
C ALA A 16 -38.60 4.22 30.16
N ALA A 17 -37.83 3.13 30.13
CA ALA A 17 -38.01 1.99 31.02
C ALA A 17 -36.71 1.74 31.79
N PHE A 18 -36.78 2.00 33.09
CA PHE A 18 -35.88 1.56 34.14
C PHE A 18 -35.80 0.03 34.16
N VAL A 19 -34.58 -0.53 34.19
CA VAL A 19 -34.34 -1.83 34.84
C VAL A 19 -33.10 -1.68 35.71
N ALA A 20 -33.35 -1.78 37.01
CA ALA A 20 -32.36 -1.84 38.07
C ALA A 20 -31.90 -3.29 38.28
N GLY A 21 -30.67 -3.44 38.75
CA GLY A 21 -30.22 -4.60 39.51
C GLY A 21 -29.53 -5.69 38.70
N VAL A 22 -28.20 -5.81 38.86
CA VAL A 22 -27.58 -6.92 39.60
C VAL A 22 -26.21 -6.42 40.07
N MET A 23 -26.10 -6.18 41.38
CA MET A 23 -24.84 -6.16 42.11
C MET A 23 -24.37 -7.61 42.24
N LEU A 24 -23.22 -7.96 41.66
CA LEU A 24 -22.45 -9.11 42.11
C LEU A 24 -21.02 -8.66 42.44
N THR A 25 -20.78 -8.58 43.74
CA THR A 25 -19.48 -8.56 44.38
C THR A 25 -18.72 -9.84 44.06
N LEU A 26 -17.52 -9.74 43.49
CA LEU A 26 -16.50 -10.77 43.68
C LEU A 26 -15.20 -10.16 44.18
N THR A 27 -14.82 -10.70 45.32
CA THR A 27 -13.70 -10.42 46.20
C THR A 27 -12.35 -10.76 45.57
N ALA A 28 -11.41 -9.84 45.78
CA ALA A 28 -10.00 -10.00 46.13
C ALA A 28 -9.36 -11.40 45.95
N PHE A 29 -8.33 -11.46 45.10
CA PHE A 29 -7.23 -12.42 45.25
C PHE A 29 -5.87 -11.75 44.95
N LEU A 30 -5.07 -11.69 46.02
CA LEU A 30 -3.62 -11.86 46.10
C LEU A 30 -2.69 -10.92 45.30
N THR A 31 -2.13 -9.99 46.08
CA THR A 31 -0.78 -9.45 45.93
C THR A 31 0.28 -10.57 45.95
N MET A 32 1.19 -10.58 44.97
CA MET A 32 2.53 -11.17 45.12
C MET A 32 3.58 -10.16 44.63
N PRO A 33 4.63 -9.88 45.42
CA PRO A 33 5.76 -9.08 44.97
C PRO A 33 6.80 -10.00 44.29
N MET A 34 7.17 -9.70 43.06
CA MET A 34 8.44 -10.17 42.51
C MET A 34 9.42 -9.00 42.47
N VAL A 35 10.25 -8.97 43.50
CA VAL A 35 11.54 -8.29 43.49
C VAL A 35 12.49 -9.17 42.69
N VAL A 36 12.90 -8.71 41.51
CA VAL A 36 14.12 -9.20 40.87
C VAL A 36 14.97 -7.97 40.57
N ASP A 37 15.96 -7.78 41.41
CA ASP A 37 17.10 -6.89 41.18
C ASP A 37 18.06 -7.61 40.22
N LEU A 38 18.34 -7.00 39.08
CA LEU A 38 19.45 -7.39 38.21
C LEU A 38 20.05 -6.14 37.59
N ARG A 39 20.92 -5.49 38.37
CA ARG A 39 21.95 -4.61 37.85
C ARG A 39 23.07 -5.42 37.19
N GLN A 40 23.63 -4.81 36.14
CA GLN A 40 24.93 -5.05 35.50
C GLN A 40 25.08 -6.18 34.47
N ALA A 41 25.09 -5.74 33.20
CA ALA A 41 26.23 -5.81 32.27
C ALA A 41 25.81 -6.32 30.88
N CYS A 42 25.86 -5.44 29.87
CA CYS A 42 26.64 -5.63 28.64
C CYS A 42 26.36 -4.52 27.61
N THR A 43 27.43 -3.78 27.37
CA THR A 43 27.89 -3.15 26.12
C THR A 43 27.03 -3.31 24.86
N ALA A 44 26.77 -2.15 24.26
CA ALA A 44 26.52 -1.85 22.86
C ALA A 44 26.76 -2.97 21.82
N ALA A 45 25.67 -3.46 21.24
CA ALA A 45 25.61 -3.97 19.87
C ALA A 45 24.18 -3.78 19.35
N TRP A 46 23.97 -2.77 18.51
CA TRP A 46 22.68 -2.48 17.91
C TRP A 46 22.53 -3.28 16.61
N SER A 47 22.21 -4.56 16.75
CA SER A 47 21.74 -5.43 15.68
C SER A 47 20.64 -6.34 16.24
N ALA A 48 19.39 -5.92 16.06
CA ALA A 48 18.21 -6.78 16.25
C ALA A 48 17.34 -6.58 15.01
N GLU A 49 17.02 -7.53 14.12
CA GLU A 49 17.06 -9.00 14.11
C GLU A 49 16.48 -9.70 15.35
N LEU A 50 15.70 -10.75 15.06
CA LEU A 50 15.06 -11.69 15.99
C LEU A 50 13.64 -11.33 16.45
N VAL A 51 12.71 -11.38 15.48
CA VAL A 51 11.61 -12.34 15.66
C VAL A 51 12.09 -13.65 15.03
N PRO A 52 12.16 -14.78 15.76
CA PRO A 52 12.56 -16.05 15.19
C PRO A 52 11.61 -16.44 14.05
N ARG A 53 12.15 -16.68 12.86
CA ARG A 53 11.40 -17.24 11.73
C ARG A 53 10.97 -18.67 12.11
N PRO A 54 9.71 -19.10 11.90
CA PRO A 54 9.34 -20.49 12.10
C PRO A 54 10.18 -21.40 11.18
N PRO A 55 10.55 -22.62 11.63
CA PRO A 55 11.36 -23.54 10.85
C PRO A 55 10.62 -23.94 9.56
N THR A 56 11.21 -23.64 8.42
CA THR A 56 10.76 -24.11 7.11
C THR A 56 10.96 -25.63 7.03
N THR A 57 9.86 -26.37 6.92
CA THR A 57 9.89 -27.81 6.63
C THR A 57 10.48 -28.01 5.24
N ALA A 58 11.60 -28.72 5.15
CA ALA A 58 12.22 -29.06 3.88
C ALA A 58 11.35 -30.07 3.12
N THR A 59 10.77 -29.65 2.00
CA THR A 59 10.08 -30.54 1.06
C THR A 59 11.13 -31.12 0.10
N ASN A 60 11.24 -32.45 0.05
CA ASN A 60 12.14 -33.16 -0.86
C ASN A 60 11.66 -32.99 -2.31
N THR A 61 12.39 -32.20 -3.11
CA THR A 61 12.12 -31.99 -4.53
C THR A 61 12.77 -33.09 -5.37
N THR A 62 11.96 -33.85 -6.09
CA THR A 62 12.37 -34.84 -7.09
C THR A 62 13.03 -34.15 -8.29
N THR A 63 14.29 -34.49 -8.55
CA THR A 63 15.12 -33.97 -9.64
C THR A 63 14.60 -34.48 -10.99
N THR A 64 14.13 -33.57 -11.84
CA THR A 64 13.79 -33.85 -13.25
C THR A 64 14.95 -33.37 -14.14
N PRO A 65 15.35 -34.09 -15.21
CA PRO A 65 16.51 -33.73 -16.01
C PRO A 65 16.31 -32.41 -16.76
N VAL A 66 17.27 -31.49 -16.57
CA VAL A 66 17.33 -30.18 -17.21
C VAL A 66 17.76 -30.34 -18.67
N SER A 67 16.82 -30.08 -19.59
CA SER A 67 17.10 -29.94 -21.02
C SER A 67 17.66 -28.54 -21.28
N THR A 68 18.95 -28.47 -21.61
CA THR A 68 19.67 -27.22 -21.91
C THR A 68 19.29 -26.70 -23.29
N THR A 69 18.19 -25.95 -23.37
CA THR A 69 17.82 -25.19 -24.57
C THR A 69 18.59 -23.86 -24.55
N ARG A 70 19.39 -23.59 -25.60
CA ARG A 70 20.07 -22.30 -25.81
C ARG A 70 19.04 -21.17 -25.87
N THR A 71 18.98 -20.37 -24.82
CA THR A 71 18.18 -19.14 -24.77
C THR A 71 18.81 -18.12 -25.70
N THR A 72 18.29 -18.03 -26.92
CA THR A 72 18.49 -16.84 -27.74
C THR A 72 17.83 -15.68 -27.00
N THR A 73 18.59 -14.62 -26.75
CA THR A 73 18.15 -13.40 -26.07
C THR A 73 17.19 -12.63 -26.98
N SER A 74 16.05 -13.22 -27.31
CA SER A 74 14.93 -12.52 -27.93
C SER A 74 14.43 -11.47 -26.95
N SER A 75 14.11 -10.29 -27.47
CA SER A 75 13.44 -9.23 -26.71
C SER A 75 12.31 -9.83 -25.86
N PRO A 76 12.13 -9.41 -24.59
CA PRO A 76 11.03 -9.88 -23.75
C PRO A 76 9.65 -9.44 -24.26
N LEU A 77 9.60 -8.68 -25.35
CA LEU A 77 8.38 -8.18 -25.99
C LEU A 77 8.05 -9.01 -27.23
N ASP A 78 6.76 -9.19 -27.49
CA ASP A 78 6.24 -9.81 -28.70
C ASP A 78 6.42 -8.92 -29.95
N ARG A 79 5.81 -9.34 -31.07
CA ARG A 79 5.91 -8.61 -32.35
C ARG A 79 5.28 -7.21 -32.30
N ASP A 80 4.27 -7.04 -31.47
CA ASP A 80 3.54 -5.78 -31.30
C ASP A 80 4.12 -4.92 -30.17
N GLY A 81 5.14 -5.44 -29.49
CA GLY A 81 5.86 -4.75 -28.44
C GLY A 81 5.25 -4.94 -27.05
N HIS A 82 4.35 -5.90 -26.86
CA HIS A 82 3.77 -6.22 -25.55
C HIS A 82 4.59 -7.26 -24.80
N PRO A 83 4.70 -7.16 -23.46
CA PRO A 83 5.22 -8.23 -22.64
C PRO A 83 4.23 -9.42 -22.61
N PRO A 84 4.71 -10.66 -22.38
CA PRO A 84 3.84 -11.85 -22.29
C PRO A 84 2.99 -11.88 -21.00
N VAL A 85 3.10 -10.87 -20.15
CA VAL A 85 2.50 -10.76 -18.82
C VAL A 85 2.00 -9.32 -18.65
N LEU A 86 0.80 -9.14 -18.11
CA LEU A 86 0.33 -7.85 -17.65
C LEU A 86 0.97 -7.54 -16.29
N TYR A 87 1.68 -6.42 -16.17
CA TYR A 87 2.27 -6.03 -14.89
C TYR A 87 1.30 -5.17 -14.09
N GLY A 88 0.95 -5.61 -12.90
CA GLY A 88 0.22 -4.82 -11.92
C GLY A 88 1.16 -4.21 -10.89
N HIS A 89 0.86 -3.02 -10.40
CA HIS A 89 1.47 -2.44 -9.22
C HIS A 89 0.40 -1.99 -8.25
N LEU A 90 0.40 -2.59 -7.06
CA LEU A 90 -0.50 -2.22 -5.99
C LEU A 90 -0.06 -0.87 -5.40
N HIS A 91 -0.80 0.19 -5.71
CA HIS A 91 -0.49 1.53 -5.23
C HIS A 91 -0.91 1.66 -3.75
N MET A 92 -0.11 1.07 -2.87
CA MET A 92 -0.30 1.15 -1.44
C MET A 92 -0.17 2.62 -0.97
N ALA A 93 -0.93 2.98 0.05
CA ALA A 93 -0.89 4.34 0.55
C ALA A 93 0.51 4.68 1.05
N LYS A 94 1.00 5.87 0.70
CA LYS A 94 2.30 6.39 1.16
C LYS A 94 3.51 5.51 0.79
N THR A 95 3.43 4.70 -0.26
CA THR A 95 4.58 4.00 -0.88
C THR A 95 5.02 4.66 -2.20
N GLY A 96 4.71 5.94 -2.40
CA GLY A 96 5.21 6.70 -3.55
C GLY A 96 4.68 6.24 -4.91
N GLY A 97 3.59 5.47 -4.97
CA GLY A 97 3.05 4.94 -6.23
C GLY A 97 2.67 6.01 -7.24
N THR A 98 2.29 7.21 -6.80
CA THR A 98 2.07 8.37 -7.68
C THR A 98 3.33 8.75 -8.45
N SER A 99 4.46 8.82 -7.76
CA SER A 99 5.74 9.19 -8.36
C SER A 99 6.29 8.07 -9.24
N LEU A 100 6.11 6.81 -8.82
CA LEU A 100 6.46 5.66 -9.63
C LEU A 100 5.67 5.62 -10.94
N ASN A 101 4.34 5.74 -10.85
CA ASN A 101 3.48 5.71 -12.03
C ASN A 101 3.77 6.89 -12.96
N GLY A 102 3.98 8.09 -12.40
CA GLY A 102 4.37 9.26 -13.19
C GLY A 102 5.71 9.09 -13.92
N ASP A 103 6.74 8.54 -13.26
CA ASP A 103 8.03 8.26 -13.89
C ASP A 103 7.90 7.27 -15.05
N LEU A 104 7.20 6.14 -14.82
CA LEU A 104 7.00 5.15 -15.86
C LEU A 104 6.12 5.67 -17.00
N ALA A 105 5.01 6.35 -16.69
CA ALA A 105 4.13 6.92 -17.71
C ALA A 105 4.81 8.00 -18.56
N CYS A 106 5.81 8.71 -18.06
CA CYS A 106 6.56 9.68 -18.86
C CYS A 106 7.56 9.02 -19.82
N GLY A 107 8.10 7.85 -19.46
CA GLY A 107 9.16 7.18 -20.21
C GLY A 107 8.72 6.01 -21.11
N PHE A 108 7.57 5.39 -20.83
CA PHE A 108 7.15 4.11 -21.44
C PHE A 108 5.75 4.19 -22.04
N GLU A 109 5.50 3.42 -23.10
CA GLU A 109 4.17 3.27 -23.70
C GLU A 109 3.27 2.42 -22.79
N ARG A 110 1.95 2.54 -22.96
CA ARG A 110 0.94 1.64 -22.34
C ARG A 110 1.04 1.48 -20.82
N VAL A 111 1.51 2.52 -20.12
CA VAL A 111 1.41 2.63 -18.66
C VAL A 111 0.07 3.27 -18.32
N CYS A 112 -0.72 2.55 -17.55
CA CYS A 112 -2.06 2.93 -17.15
C CYS A 112 -2.13 3.09 -15.64
N GLY A 113 -2.77 4.15 -15.15
CA GLY A 113 -2.97 4.24 -13.71
C GLY A 113 -3.26 5.63 -13.19
N HIS A 114 -3.59 5.65 -11.91
CA HIS A 114 -3.90 6.88 -11.23
C HIS A 114 -2.69 7.81 -11.23
N LYS A 115 -2.91 9.08 -11.58
CA LYS A 115 -1.90 10.16 -11.57
C LYS A 115 -0.77 9.95 -12.59
N GLY A 116 -1.02 9.19 -13.66
CA GLY A 116 -0.12 9.10 -14.81
C GLY A 116 -0.63 8.06 -15.81
N TYR A 117 -1.01 8.52 -17.00
CA TYR A 117 -1.35 7.65 -18.12
C TYR A 117 -0.39 7.96 -19.27
N SER A 118 0.18 6.95 -19.94
CA SER A 118 1.18 7.19 -21.00
C SER A 118 0.63 8.10 -22.10
N TYR A 119 -0.64 7.94 -22.45
CA TYR A 119 -1.35 8.77 -23.41
C TYR A 119 -1.26 10.28 -23.13
N ASP A 120 -1.33 10.71 -21.86
CA ASP A 120 -1.43 12.13 -21.50
C ASP A 120 -0.19 12.71 -20.78
N ALA A 121 0.72 11.83 -20.32
CA ALA A 121 1.85 12.20 -19.48
C ALA A 121 2.76 13.28 -20.10
N TYR A 122 3.07 13.18 -21.39
CA TYR A 122 3.91 14.17 -22.08
C TYR A 122 3.27 15.56 -22.05
N GLN A 123 2.01 15.64 -22.48
CA GLN A 123 1.27 16.90 -22.53
C GLN A 123 1.09 17.50 -21.13
N LEU A 124 0.94 16.66 -20.11
CA LEU A 124 0.87 17.12 -18.72
C LEU A 124 2.19 17.78 -18.27
N GLU A 125 3.35 17.19 -18.57
CA GLU A 125 4.64 17.79 -18.22
C GLU A 125 4.93 19.06 -19.02
N VAL A 126 4.57 19.12 -20.30
CA VAL A 126 4.63 20.35 -21.11
C VAL A 126 3.81 21.47 -20.47
N ARG A 127 2.56 21.18 -20.07
CA ARG A 127 1.72 22.15 -19.37
C ARG A 127 2.35 22.60 -18.06
N LYS A 128 2.87 21.67 -17.24
CA LYS A 128 3.55 22.00 -15.97
C LYS A 128 4.76 22.89 -16.18
N ALA A 129 5.55 22.63 -17.22
CA ALA A 129 6.68 23.48 -17.60
C ALA A 129 6.24 24.90 -17.99
N ALA A 130 5.06 25.04 -18.59
CA ALA A 130 4.42 26.33 -18.89
C ALA A 130 3.74 26.99 -17.67
N GLY A 131 3.95 26.49 -16.44
CA GLY A 131 3.37 27.07 -15.22
C GLY A 131 1.97 26.57 -14.89
N PHE A 132 1.42 25.59 -15.62
CA PHE A 132 0.20 24.92 -15.21
C PHE A 132 0.43 24.19 -13.89
N SER A 133 -0.23 24.66 -12.84
CA SER A 133 -0.33 23.91 -11.60
C SER A 133 -1.65 23.13 -11.60
N PRO A 134 -1.61 21.78 -11.56
CA PRO A 134 -2.83 20.98 -11.35
C PRO A 134 -3.53 21.26 -9.99
N TYR A 135 -2.95 22.14 -9.17
CA TYR A 135 -3.44 22.54 -7.86
C TYR A 135 -3.96 23.99 -7.80
N ALA A 136 -3.79 24.81 -8.85
CA ALA A 136 -4.04 26.25 -8.74
C ALA A 136 -5.52 26.65 -8.77
N ASN A 137 -6.41 25.87 -9.43
CA ASN A 137 -7.78 26.33 -9.70
C ASN A 137 -8.89 25.56 -8.98
N TYR A 138 -8.58 24.48 -8.27
CA TYR A 138 -9.58 23.68 -7.56
C TYR A 138 -8.94 23.24 -6.26
N GLY A 139 -9.55 23.51 -5.11
CA GLY A 139 -9.01 23.21 -3.77
C GLY A 139 -8.75 21.73 -3.46
N ARG A 140 -8.72 20.85 -4.47
CA ARG A 140 -8.26 19.47 -4.42
C ARG A 140 -7.42 19.14 -5.67
N PRO A 141 -6.35 18.34 -5.54
CA PRO A 141 -5.51 17.93 -6.67
C PRO A 141 -6.34 17.30 -7.78
N HIS A 142 -6.42 17.96 -8.92
CA HIS A 142 -6.75 17.31 -10.18
C HIS A 142 -5.43 17.10 -10.91
N SER A 143 -4.73 16.02 -10.59
CA SER A 143 -3.65 15.52 -11.43
C SER A 143 -4.23 15.24 -12.81
N GLY A 144 -4.10 16.19 -13.74
CA GLY A 144 -4.47 16.04 -15.16
C GLY A 144 -5.72 15.22 -15.43
N ASN A 145 -6.91 15.81 -15.26
CA ASN A 145 -8.23 15.53 -15.87
C ASN A 145 -8.68 14.13 -16.36
N TYR A 146 -7.96 13.03 -16.26
CA TYR A 146 -8.53 11.71 -16.44
C TYR A 146 -9.25 11.33 -15.15
N LYS A 147 -10.57 11.47 -15.15
CA LYS A 147 -11.38 11.00 -14.02
C LYS A 147 -11.26 9.48 -13.97
N HIS A 148 -11.23 8.88 -12.77
CA HIS A 148 -11.22 7.41 -12.64
C HIS A 148 -12.26 6.71 -13.52
N ALA A 149 -13.44 7.32 -13.63
CA ALA A 149 -14.53 6.86 -14.48
C ALA A 149 -14.24 6.87 -15.99
N GLU A 150 -13.23 7.61 -16.46
CA GLU A 150 -12.80 7.62 -17.86
C GLU A 150 -11.76 6.54 -18.12
N GLU A 151 -10.83 6.30 -17.18
CA GLU A 151 -9.88 5.17 -17.26
C GLU A 151 -10.64 3.84 -17.37
N ASP A 152 -11.63 3.63 -16.49
CA ASP A 152 -12.43 2.41 -16.48
C ASP A 152 -13.34 2.28 -17.72
N LYS A 153 -13.60 3.40 -18.44
CA LYS A 153 -14.33 3.38 -19.72
C LYS A 153 -13.45 3.09 -20.93
N ILE A 154 -12.19 3.52 -20.91
CA ILE A 154 -11.21 3.13 -21.95
C ILE A 154 -10.99 1.62 -21.87
N GLY A 155 -10.88 1.10 -20.64
CA GLY A 155 -10.44 -0.26 -20.38
C GLY A 155 -8.94 -0.35 -20.17
N TYR A 156 -8.43 -1.57 -20.13
CA TYR A 156 -7.05 -1.90 -19.78
C TYR A 156 -6.37 -2.82 -20.79
N GLU A 157 -7.04 -3.10 -21.91
CA GLU A 157 -6.68 -4.12 -22.89
C GLU A 157 -5.36 -3.80 -23.60
N ASP A 158 -5.05 -2.50 -23.73
CA ASP A 158 -3.80 -1.99 -24.30
C ASP A 158 -2.82 -1.50 -23.22
N CYS A 159 -2.91 -2.02 -21.99
CA CYS A 159 -1.97 -1.69 -20.91
C CYS A 159 -0.92 -2.79 -20.76
N ASP A 160 0.35 -2.39 -20.63
CA ASP A 160 1.44 -3.30 -20.25
C ASP A 160 1.72 -3.24 -18.74
N PHE A 161 1.42 -2.09 -18.13
CA PHE A 161 1.63 -1.83 -16.72
C PHE A 161 0.46 -1.04 -16.14
N ILE A 162 -0.11 -1.52 -15.04
CA ILE A 162 -1.24 -0.89 -14.35
C ILE A 162 -0.83 -0.52 -12.92
N SER A 163 -0.97 0.75 -12.52
CA SER A 163 -0.73 1.21 -11.15
C SER A 163 -1.91 2.02 -10.62
N LYS A 164 -2.81 1.37 -9.88
CA LYS A 164 -4.04 2.01 -9.38
C LYS A 164 -4.13 2.09 -7.86
N GLU A 165 -4.60 3.25 -7.43
CA GLU A 165 -4.86 3.60 -6.03
C GLU A 165 -6.26 3.11 -5.58
N VAL A 166 -6.52 1.81 -5.73
CA VAL A 166 -7.86 1.21 -5.62
C VAL A 166 -7.91 0.07 -4.61
N ASN A 167 -9.11 -0.38 -4.27
CA ASN A 167 -9.34 -1.55 -3.42
C ASN A 167 -8.82 -2.83 -4.11
N TRP A 168 -8.39 -3.82 -3.32
CA TRP A 168 -7.84 -5.08 -3.82
C TRP A 168 -8.77 -5.82 -4.79
N ALA A 169 -10.09 -5.67 -4.63
CA ALA A 169 -11.09 -6.35 -5.46
C ALA A 169 -11.02 -5.94 -6.94
N PHE A 170 -10.50 -4.75 -7.25
CA PHE A 170 -10.25 -4.28 -8.61
C PHE A 170 -9.42 -5.29 -9.42
N TRP A 171 -8.42 -5.92 -8.80
CA TRP A 171 -7.50 -6.81 -9.50
C TRP A 171 -8.15 -8.14 -9.92
N LYS A 172 -9.33 -8.49 -9.38
CA LYS A 172 -10.03 -9.72 -9.75
C LYS A 172 -10.48 -9.76 -11.21
N GLN A 173 -10.70 -8.59 -11.83
CA GLN A 173 -11.19 -8.54 -13.21
C GLN A 173 -10.22 -9.16 -14.23
N PHE A 174 -8.92 -9.18 -13.91
CA PHE A 174 -7.87 -9.72 -14.79
C PHE A 174 -7.73 -11.25 -14.70
N GLN A 175 -8.43 -11.91 -13.76
CA GLN A 175 -8.31 -13.35 -13.55
C GLN A 175 -8.78 -14.19 -14.75
N ASN A 176 -9.68 -13.63 -15.56
CA ASN A 176 -10.25 -14.31 -16.73
C ASN A 176 -9.58 -13.88 -18.05
N TRP A 177 -8.52 -13.08 -17.98
CA TRP A 177 -7.80 -12.67 -19.19
C TRP A 177 -6.93 -13.81 -19.71
N SER A 178 -6.65 -13.79 -21.01
CA SER A 178 -5.78 -14.78 -21.65
C SER A 178 -4.30 -14.61 -21.27
N ILE A 179 -3.91 -13.41 -20.83
CA ILE A 179 -2.58 -13.10 -20.35
C ILE A 179 -2.54 -13.13 -18.82
N PRO A 180 -1.46 -13.63 -18.20
CA PRO A 180 -1.33 -13.63 -16.75
C PRO A 180 -1.07 -12.24 -16.19
N LEU A 181 -1.59 -11.97 -14.99
CA LEU A 181 -1.28 -10.78 -14.21
C LEU A 181 -0.13 -11.07 -13.26
N GLN A 182 0.96 -10.31 -13.31
CA GLN A 182 1.99 -10.29 -12.28
C GLN A 182 1.84 -9.03 -11.42
N LEU A 183 1.29 -9.17 -10.22
CA LEU A 183 0.99 -8.06 -9.32
C LEU A 183 2.15 -7.81 -8.34
N HIS A 184 2.76 -6.64 -8.45
CA HIS A 184 3.87 -6.19 -7.61
C HIS A 184 3.37 -5.38 -6.42
N VAL A 185 3.75 -5.80 -5.22
CA VAL A 185 3.39 -5.17 -3.95
C VAL A 185 4.61 -4.48 -3.33
N PRO A 186 4.62 -3.13 -3.25
CA PRO A 186 5.68 -2.41 -2.56
C PRO A 186 5.59 -2.65 -1.07
N CYS A 187 6.55 -3.37 -0.49
CA CYS A 187 6.60 -3.66 0.93
C CYS A 187 7.43 -2.65 1.69
N ARG A 188 6.76 -1.89 2.54
CA ARG A 188 7.34 -0.89 3.43
C ARG A 188 7.32 -1.35 4.87
N LYS A 189 8.37 -1.04 5.64
CA LYS A 189 8.43 -1.35 7.08
C LYS A 189 7.16 -0.82 7.79
N PRO A 190 6.49 -1.63 8.65
CA PRO A 190 5.21 -1.25 9.24
C PRO A 190 5.25 0.10 9.98
N ILE A 191 6.31 0.34 10.76
CA ILE A 191 6.46 1.59 11.51
C ILE A 191 6.64 2.81 10.62
N ASP A 192 7.42 2.70 9.54
CA ASP A 192 7.69 3.82 8.62
C ASP A 192 6.46 4.16 7.78
N LEU A 193 5.68 3.14 7.42
CA LEU A 193 4.39 3.30 6.77
C LEU A 193 3.40 4.01 7.69
N LEU A 194 3.22 3.53 8.92
CA LEU A 194 2.36 4.17 9.93
C LEU A 194 2.74 5.64 10.13
N MET A 195 4.01 5.95 10.37
CA MET A 195 4.45 7.32 10.61
C MET A 195 4.26 8.23 9.40
N SER A 196 4.26 7.67 8.19
CA SER A 196 3.93 8.41 6.97
C SER A 196 2.43 8.69 6.84
N MET A 197 1.57 7.77 7.30
CA MET A 197 0.13 8.00 7.37
C MET A 197 -0.21 9.04 8.44
N CYS A 198 0.38 8.94 9.63
CA CYS A 198 0.26 9.97 10.66
C CYS A 198 0.68 11.35 10.13
N ASN A 199 1.78 11.42 9.36
CA ASN A 199 2.27 12.68 8.78
C ASN A 199 1.26 13.29 7.82
N PHE A 200 0.68 12.44 6.96
CA PHE A 200 -0.34 12.86 6.01
C PHE A 200 -1.55 13.47 6.74
N ARG A 201 -1.94 12.88 7.87
CA ARG A 201 -3.02 13.37 8.72
C ARG A 201 -2.63 14.54 9.63
N LYS A 202 -1.41 15.07 9.51
CA LYS A 202 -0.85 16.10 10.40
C LYS A 202 -0.92 15.70 11.88
N PHE A 203 -0.83 14.39 12.16
CA PHE A 203 -0.89 13.82 13.49
C PHE A 203 0.52 13.54 14.03
N ARG A 204 0.81 14.10 15.21
CA ARG A 204 2.06 13.84 15.95
C ARG A 204 1.83 12.68 16.91
N PHE A 205 2.60 11.61 16.74
CA PHE A 205 2.45 10.41 17.57
C PHE A 205 2.98 10.72 18.98
N ASN A 206 2.19 10.41 20.01
CA ASN A 206 2.52 10.67 21.40
C ASN A 206 2.82 9.35 22.12
N CYS A 207 4.09 9.14 22.45
CA CYS A 207 4.58 7.91 23.07
C CYS A 207 4.17 7.74 24.54
N SER A 208 3.64 8.78 25.19
CA SER A 208 3.11 8.72 26.55
C SER A 208 1.61 8.38 26.60
N ARG A 209 0.98 8.18 25.45
CA ARG A 209 -0.44 7.82 25.33
C ARG A 209 -0.60 6.40 24.79
N PRO A 210 -1.76 5.74 25.03
CA PRO A 210 -2.04 4.44 24.45
C PRO A 210 -1.81 4.42 22.94
N ALA A 211 -1.00 3.47 22.47
CA ALA A 211 -0.59 3.43 21.08
C ALA A 211 -1.72 3.03 20.14
N VAL A 212 -2.53 2.04 20.51
CA VAL A 212 -3.56 1.43 19.65
C VAL A 212 -4.49 2.48 19.03
N ALA A 213 -5.10 3.35 19.85
CA ALA A 213 -6.00 4.40 19.36
C ALA A 213 -5.32 5.38 18.38
N GLN A 214 -4.02 5.64 18.58
CA GLN A 214 -3.25 6.50 17.69
C GLN A 214 -2.89 5.80 16.39
N VAL A 215 -2.57 4.51 16.45
CA VAL A 215 -2.35 3.68 15.26
C VAL A 215 -3.62 3.67 14.42
N ASP A 216 -4.76 3.32 15.00
CA ASP A 216 -6.05 3.30 14.31
C ASP A 216 -6.38 4.66 13.68
N TYR A 217 -6.22 5.75 14.44
CA TYR A 217 -6.43 7.09 13.91
C TYR A 217 -5.55 7.39 12.69
N CYS A 218 -4.28 6.99 12.72
CA CYS A 218 -3.37 7.20 11.60
C CYS A 218 -3.72 6.33 10.39
N SER A 219 -4.25 5.13 10.61
CA SER A 219 -4.53 4.13 9.57
C SER A 219 -5.89 4.29 8.89
N LEU A 220 -6.79 5.09 9.45
CA LEU A 220 -8.10 5.39 8.86
C LEU A 220 -8.00 6.24 7.58
N VAL A 221 -8.88 5.95 6.62
CA VAL A 221 -9.23 6.85 5.51
C VAL A 221 -10.30 7.81 6.03
N VAL A 222 -10.09 9.13 5.92
CA VAL A 222 -11.12 10.12 6.24
C VAL A 222 -11.62 10.72 4.94
N GLY A 223 -12.88 10.43 4.62
CA GLY A 223 -13.61 10.96 3.49
C GLY A 223 -14.61 9.93 2.97
N PRO A 224 -15.63 10.36 2.22
CA PRO A 224 -16.36 9.44 1.36
C PRO A 224 -15.31 8.83 0.42
N SER A 225 -14.95 7.57 0.65
CA SER A 225 -14.36 6.77 -0.40
C SER A 225 -15.40 6.77 -1.52
N ASP A 226 -15.02 7.16 -2.73
CA ASP A 226 -15.88 7.22 -3.92
C ASP A 226 -16.37 5.82 -4.37
N GLY A 227 -16.68 4.93 -3.42
CA GLY A 227 -16.99 3.51 -3.57
C GLY A 227 -17.24 2.74 -2.26
N GLY A 228 -17.53 3.41 -1.14
CA GLY A 228 -18.23 2.80 0.02
C GLY A 228 -17.46 1.88 0.98
N ASP A 229 -16.44 1.14 0.54
CA ASP A 229 -16.04 -0.07 1.30
C ASP A 229 -14.65 -0.03 1.98
N SER A 230 -13.81 0.97 1.72
CA SER A 230 -12.49 1.07 2.37
C SER A 230 -12.55 2.02 3.57
N GLN A 231 -12.46 1.45 4.78
CA GLN A 231 -12.34 2.21 6.03
C GLN A 231 -10.87 2.52 6.36
N TYR A 232 -9.93 1.70 5.89
CA TYR A 232 -8.51 1.81 6.18
C TYR A 232 -7.64 1.84 4.93
N TRP A 233 -6.50 2.55 5.01
CA TRP A 233 -5.54 2.63 3.91
C TRP A 233 -4.95 1.26 3.53
N PHE A 234 -4.98 0.30 4.45
CA PHE A 234 -4.49 -1.07 4.30
C PHE A 234 -5.44 -1.98 3.51
N ASP A 235 -6.69 -1.57 3.27
CA ASP A 235 -7.70 -2.38 2.57
C ASP A 235 -7.45 -2.47 1.05
N ARG A 236 -6.34 -1.90 0.55
CA ARG A 236 -5.91 -2.03 -0.85
C ARG A 236 -5.30 -3.40 -1.14
N TRP A 237 -4.93 -4.14 -0.11
CA TRP A 237 -4.41 -5.49 -0.19
C TRP A 237 -5.34 -6.47 0.51
N ASN A 238 -5.41 -7.69 -0.02
CA ASN A 238 -6.08 -8.80 0.63
C ASN A 238 -5.35 -10.10 0.26
N ARG A 239 -5.20 -11.01 1.22
CA ARG A 239 -4.51 -12.30 1.02
C ARG A 239 -5.15 -13.15 -0.10
N ALA A 240 -6.43 -12.96 -0.40
CA ALA A 240 -7.11 -13.66 -1.49
C ALA A 240 -6.47 -13.42 -2.87
N LEU A 241 -5.73 -12.31 -3.07
CA LEU A 241 -5.01 -12.06 -4.32
C LEU A 241 -3.87 -13.06 -4.58
N ARG A 242 -3.32 -13.69 -3.54
CA ARG A 242 -2.30 -14.75 -3.73
C ARG A 242 -2.88 -16.04 -4.31
N ASN A 243 -4.16 -16.28 -4.06
CA ASN A 243 -4.87 -17.48 -4.51
C ASN A 243 -5.74 -17.21 -5.74
N ALA A 244 -5.64 -16.00 -6.29
CA ALA A 244 -6.37 -15.61 -7.48
C ALA A 244 -5.84 -16.40 -8.69
N THR A 245 -6.75 -16.95 -9.49
CA THR A 245 -6.37 -17.63 -10.74
C THR A 245 -5.71 -16.64 -11.68
N ASN A 246 -4.73 -17.12 -12.44
CA ASN A 246 -4.02 -16.31 -13.45
C ASN A 246 -3.36 -15.04 -12.87
N THR A 247 -3.11 -14.99 -11.56
CA THR A 247 -2.48 -13.88 -10.85
C THR A 247 -1.28 -14.38 -10.05
N PHE A 248 -0.13 -13.77 -10.29
CA PHE A 248 1.13 -14.06 -9.59
C PHE A 248 1.52 -12.84 -8.78
N VAL A 249 1.53 -12.97 -7.45
CA VAL A 249 1.90 -11.85 -6.58
C VAL A 249 3.40 -11.90 -6.30
N LYS A 250 4.08 -10.79 -6.52
CA LYS A 250 5.47 -10.57 -6.10
C LYS A 250 5.56 -9.35 -5.20
N CYS A 251 6.58 -9.29 -4.36
CA CYS A 251 6.86 -8.13 -3.52
C CYS A 251 8.27 -7.58 -3.77
N TYR A 252 8.50 -6.38 -3.29
CA TYR A 252 9.83 -5.78 -3.24
C TYR A 252 9.91 -4.78 -2.09
N ARG A 253 11.13 -4.47 -1.63
CA ARG A 253 11.33 -3.44 -0.61
C ARG A 253 11.02 -2.06 -1.19
N PHE A 254 10.14 -1.29 -0.55
CA PHE A 254 9.81 0.07 -0.98
C PHE A 254 11.06 0.97 -1.10
N GLU A 255 12.07 0.75 -0.26
CA GLU A 255 13.34 1.47 -0.32
C GLU A 255 14.08 1.27 -1.65
N ASP A 256 13.83 0.15 -2.32
CA ASP A 256 14.41 -0.20 -3.62
C ASP A 256 13.58 0.31 -4.81
N GLN A 257 12.46 1.02 -4.57
CA GLN A 257 11.50 1.37 -5.61
C GLN A 257 12.13 2.15 -6.77
N PHE A 258 12.95 3.15 -6.48
CA PHE A 258 13.56 4.00 -7.51
C PHE A 258 14.99 3.58 -7.88
N THR A 259 15.56 2.61 -7.17
CA THR A 259 16.96 2.17 -7.38
C THR A 259 17.06 0.81 -8.06
N ARG A 260 16.12 -0.12 -7.80
CA ARG A 260 16.11 -1.46 -8.42
C ARG A 260 14.82 -1.75 -9.16
N TYR A 261 13.67 -1.40 -8.56
CA TYR A 261 12.37 -1.70 -9.15
C TYR A 261 12.10 -0.92 -10.44
N VAL A 262 12.31 0.40 -10.45
CA VAL A 262 12.17 1.19 -11.69
C VAL A 262 13.08 0.63 -12.78
N PRO A 263 14.42 0.51 -12.60
CA PRO A 263 15.27 -0.11 -13.63
C PRO A 263 14.83 -1.49 -14.11
N HIS A 264 14.35 -2.34 -13.20
CA HIS A 264 13.75 -3.63 -13.57
C HIS A 264 12.56 -3.44 -14.51
N MET A 265 11.57 -2.61 -14.15
CA MET A 265 10.42 -2.33 -15.03
C MET A 265 10.83 -1.68 -16.35
N ARG A 266 11.86 -0.80 -16.35
CA ARG A 266 12.38 -0.18 -17.59
C ARG A 266 12.94 -1.19 -18.59
N SER A 267 13.39 -2.36 -18.11
CA SER A 267 13.86 -3.45 -18.97
C SER A 267 12.73 -4.29 -19.57
N LEU A 268 11.53 -4.19 -19.00
CA LEU A 268 10.36 -4.98 -19.37
C LEU A 268 9.35 -4.21 -20.22
N LEU A 269 9.34 -2.87 -20.14
CA LEU A 269 8.34 -2.03 -20.80
C LEU A 269 8.88 -1.40 -22.09
N GLN A 270 7.99 -1.20 -23.08
CA GLN A 270 8.33 -0.50 -24.30
C GLN A 270 8.59 0.98 -24.05
N LYS A 271 9.76 1.48 -24.46
CA LYS A 271 10.09 2.91 -24.36
C LYS A 271 9.23 3.75 -25.29
N LYS A 272 8.87 4.95 -24.85
CA LYS A 272 8.21 5.93 -25.71
C LYS A 272 9.11 6.41 -26.83
N ARG A 273 8.48 6.79 -27.94
CA ARG A 273 9.15 7.55 -29.00
C ARG A 273 9.59 8.93 -28.51
N PHE A 274 8.77 9.59 -27.70
CA PHE A 274 9.03 10.92 -27.13
C PHE A 274 8.87 10.88 -25.61
N PRO A 275 9.92 10.50 -24.86
CA PRO A 275 9.86 10.50 -23.41
C PRO A 275 9.79 11.94 -22.87
N ALA A 276 9.19 12.08 -21.69
CA ALA A 276 9.24 13.30 -20.89
C ALA A 276 10.02 13.06 -19.60
N ASP A 277 10.59 14.11 -19.03
CA ASP A 277 11.22 14.05 -17.71
C ASP A 277 10.17 14.21 -16.61
N PHE A 278 10.00 13.18 -15.78
CA PHE A 278 9.11 13.25 -14.65
C PHE A 278 9.69 14.13 -13.53
N LYS A 279 8.97 15.21 -13.17
CA LYS A 279 9.37 16.08 -12.05
C LYS A 279 8.83 15.54 -10.73
N PHE A 280 9.72 14.93 -9.95
CA PHE A 280 9.39 14.44 -8.61
C PHE A 280 9.03 15.58 -7.66
N VAL A 281 7.87 15.47 -7.01
CA VAL A 281 7.42 16.41 -5.97
C VAL A 281 7.45 15.73 -4.62
N LYS A 282 8.32 16.23 -3.73
CA LYS A 282 8.42 15.74 -2.36
C LYS A 282 7.28 16.29 -1.51
N MET A 283 6.35 15.40 -1.10
CA MET A 283 5.16 15.81 -0.33
C MET A 283 5.26 15.60 1.19
N ASN A 284 6.23 14.80 1.68
CA ASN A 284 6.32 14.49 3.12
C ASN A 284 7.54 15.17 3.78
N ARG A 285 7.31 15.68 4.99
CA ARG A 285 8.38 16.19 5.87
C ARG A 285 9.22 15.02 6.37
N LYS A 286 10.52 15.27 6.64
CA LYS A 286 11.38 14.30 7.34
C LYS A 286 10.86 14.17 8.79
N ARG A 287 10.80 12.95 9.32
CA ARG A 287 10.28 12.65 10.67
C ARG A 287 11.26 11.80 11.49
N LYS A 288 12.54 12.14 11.42
CA LYS A 288 13.57 11.44 12.20
C LYS A 288 13.42 11.69 13.71
N ASP A 289 12.76 12.77 14.08
CA ASP A 289 12.69 13.26 15.48
C ASP A 289 11.36 12.89 16.17
N GLU A 290 10.63 11.90 15.65
CA GLU A 290 9.42 11.40 16.31
C GLU A 290 9.79 10.52 17.51
N CYS A 291 9.06 10.66 18.62
CA CYS A 291 9.37 9.97 19.87
C CYS A 291 9.47 8.45 19.72
N ILE A 292 8.73 7.85 18.78
CA ILE A 292 8.70 6.40 18.58
C ILE A 292 10.01 5.84 18.03
N TYR A 293 10.87 6.69 17.46
CA TYR A 293 12.20 6.31 17.01
C TYR A 293 13.27 6.43 18.11
N ALA A 294 12.95 7.08 19.24
CA ALA A 294 13.87 7.26 20.34
C ALA A 294 14.24 5.91 20.99
N PRO A 295 15.51 5.68 21.37
CA PRO A 295 15.96 4.39 21.93
C PRO A 295 15.14 3.91 23.14
N GLU A 296 14.76 4.83 24.04
CA GLU A 296 13.95 4.56 25.22
C GLU A 296 12.54 4.04 24.89
N ASN A 297 12.04 4.28 23.69
CA ASN A 297 10.74 3.81 23.21
C ASN A 297 10.84 2.53 22.37
N ALA A 298 11.98 1.81 22.39
CA ALA A 298 12.15 0.59 21.60
C ALA A 298 11.08 -0.48 21.90
N GLY A 299 10.70 -0.67 23.17
CA GLY A 299 9.65 -1.61 23.58
C GLY A 299 8.26 -1.21 23.08
N LEU A 300 7.94 0.08 23.12
CA LEU A 300 6.71 0.63 22.53
C LEU A 300 6.68 0.41 21.01
N ARG A 301 7.78 0.75 20.33
CA ARG A 301 7.93 0.55 18.88
C ARG A 301 7.73 -0.91 18.49
N ALA A 302 8.33 -1.86 19.22
CA ALA A 302 8.14 -3.29 19.00
C ALA A 302 6.67 -3.71 19.18
N SER A 303 6.02 -3.22 20.24
CA SER A 303 4.60 -3.50 20.50
C SER A 303 3.68 -2.95 19.40
N VAL A 304 3.97 -1.76 18.87
CA VAL A 304 3.25 -1.17 17.73
C VAL A 304 3.46 -1.98 16.46
N VAL A 305 4.70 -2.40 16.17
CA VAL A 305 5.00 -3.26 15.01
C VAL A 305 4.26 -4.59 15.11
N LYS A 306 4.27 -5.23 16.29
CA LYS A 306 3.51 -6.46 16.53
C LYS A 306 2.02 -6.25 16.26
N TYR A 307 1.43 -5.21 16.83
CA TYR A 307 0.02 -4.86 16.59
C TYR A 307 -0.27 -4.65 15.09
N LEU A 308 0.60 -3.94 14.37
CA LEU A 308 0.47 -3.72 12.92
C LEU A 308 0.51 -5.01 12.10
N LEU A 309 1.34 -5.98 12.49
CA LEU A 309 1.47 -7.28 11.84
C LEU A 309 0.24 -8.17 12.10
N GLU A 310 -0.30 -8.14 13.32
CA GLU A 310 -1.48 -8.92 13.70
C GLU A 310 -2.79 -8.34 13.14
N ARG A 311 -2.85 -7.02 12.95
CA ARG A 311 -4.10 -6.33 12.59
C ARG A 311 -4.37 -6.24 11.08
N TRP A 312 -3.32 -6.18 10.25
CA TRP A 312 -3.46 -5.93 8.81
C TRP A 312 -2.68 -6.93 7.96
N ASP A 313 -3.40 -7.64 7.09
CA ASP A 313 -2.87 -8.62 6.13
C ASP A 313 -1.70 -8.10 5.29
N TYR A 314 -1.71 -6.82 4.94
CA TYR A 314 -0.64 -6.21 4.15
C TYR A 314 0.71 -6.28 4.87
N ASN A 315 0.74 -5.94 6.16
CA ASN A 315 1.99 -5.95 6.92
C ASN A 315 2.48 -7.39 7.10
N GLN A 316 1.55 -8.32 7.36
CA GLN A 316 1.85 -9.73 7.49
C GLN A 316 2.42 -10.31 6.19
N PHE A 317 1.75 -10.07 5.05
CA PHE A 317 2.22 -10.48 3.73
C PHE A 317 3.62 -9.94 3.45
N CYS A 318 3.86 -8.65 3.70
CA CYS A 318 5.17 -8.06 3.45
C CYS A 318 6.28 -8.62 4.34
N TYR A 319 5.96 -8.98 5.58
CA TYR A 319 6.90 -9.65 6.47
C TYR A 319 7.25 -11.06 5.98
N GLU A 320 6.26 -11.81 5.50
CA GLU A 320 6.44 -13.16 4.96
C GLU A 320 7.18 -13.14 3.60
N CYS A 321 6.82 -12.22 2.71
CA CYS A 321 7.25 -12.22 1.32
C CYS A 321 8.70 -11.75 1.12
N ILE A 322 9.16 -10.76 1.89
CA ILE A 322 10.52 -10.23 1.72
C ILE A 322 11.57 -11.29 2.08
N GLY A 323 12.48 -11.57 1.15
CA GLY A 323 13.45 -12.67 1.23
C GLY A 323 12.85 -14.06 1.04
N SER A 324 11.64 -14.17 0.47
CA SER A 324 11.09 -15.42 -0.06
C SER A 324 11.30 -15.51 -1.58
N GLU A 325 10.87 -16.60 -2.22
CA GLU A 325 10.84 -16.73 -3.70
C GLU A 325 9.89 -15.74 -4.40
N ASP A 326 8.99 -15.11 -3.65
CA ASP A 326 8.08 -14.09 -4.14
C ASP A 326 8.67 -12.66 -4.02
N ASP A 327 9.85 -12.50 -3.40
CA ASP A 327 10.59 -11.25 -3.45
C ASP A 327 11.27 -11.12 -4.83
N LEU A 328 10.88 -10.11 -5.61
CA LEU A 328 11.45 -9.81 -6.94
C LEU A 328 12.98 -9.73 -6.93
N PHE A 329 13.54 -9.46 -5.76
CA PHE A 329 14.92 -9.12 -5.55
C PHE A 329 15.59 -9.97 -4.47
N ALA A 330 15.00 -11.12 -4.14
CA ALA A 330 15.65 -12.16 -3.34
C ALA A 330 17.05 -12.43 -3.89
N LYS A 331 18.01 -12.55 -2.97
CA LYS A 331 19.39 -12.93 -3.27
C LYS A 331 19.59 -14.39 -2.99
#